data_AF-A0A3N8FXB9-F1
#
_entry.id   AF-A0A3N8FXB9-F1
#
_cell.length_a   1.000
_cell.length_b   1.000
_cell.length_c   1.000
_cell.angle_alpha   90.00
_cell.angle_beta   90.00
_cell.angle_gamma   90.00
#
_symmetry.space_group_name_H-M   'P 1'
#
loop_
_entity.id
_entity.type
_entity.pdbx_description
1 polymer ?
#
loop_
_entity_poly.entity_id
_entity_poly.type
_entity_poly.pdbx_seq_one_letter_code
_entity_poly.pdbx_strand_id
1 'polypeptide(L)'
;MTRVLDYFSTLVADDDSLPVTEAALSLAQDAYPDLDLQGTLAELDMLAARLRRRLADDADLKGRVAALNDFFFRELGFACNHNDYYDPDNSHLNAVLKRRRGIPISLSVLYLELAEQIGVPARGVSFPGHFLLRVTLPDGDLIIDPTNGHSLSEAEMVEMLEPYVARAAGAVDSALRALLQPATSREIIARMLRNLKTIYLQTERWQRLLAVQQRLVILLPEQLDEVRDRGFAYARLDYLRPALEDLEQYLGERPDADDATVVESQVTELRQRMQRDGED
;
A
#
# COMPACT_ATOMS: atom_id res chain seq x y z
N MET A 1 13.06 -15.50 7.82
CA MET A 1 12.77 -14.09 7.46
C MET A 1 13.54 -13.64 6.22
N THR A 2 14.85 -13.89 6.12
CA THR A 2 15.72 -13.41 5.02
C THR A 2 15.17 -13.73 3.62
N ARG A 3 14.81 -14.99 3.32
CA ARG A 3 14.31 -15.38 1.99
C ARG A 3 13.07 -14.59 1.51
N VAL A 4 12.18 -14.22 2.44
CA VAL A 4 10.96 -13.46 2.11
C VAL A 4 11.33 -12.01 1.77
N LEU A 5 12.25 -11.41 2.51
CA LEU A 5 12.75 -10.07 2.24
C LEU A 5 13.61 -10.03 0.97
N ASP A 6 14.42 -11.05 0.69
CA ASP A 6 15.22 -11.16 -0.53
C ASP A 6 14.33 -11.22 -1.77
N TYR A 7 13.24 -12.00 -1.69
CA TYR A 7 12.24 -12.07 -2.74
C TYR A 7 11.52 -10.73 -2.93
N PHE A 8 11.03 -10.11 -1.85
CA PHE A 8 10.44 -8.77 -1.92
C PHE A 8 11.42 -7.74 -2.52
N SER A 9 12.68 -7.76 -2.10
CA SER A 9 13.73 -6.89 -2.64
C SER A 9 13.94 -7.09 -4.13
N THR A 10 13.77 -8.32 -4.64
CA THR A 10 13.86 -8.61 -6.07
C THR A 10 12.67 -8.01 -6.82
N LEU A 11 11.46 -8.12 -6.28
CA LEU A 11 10.24 -7.57 -6.90
C LEU A 11 10.27 -6.04 -7.01
N VAL A 12 10.89 -5.34 -6.05
CA VAL A 12 10.90 -3.87 -5.99
C VAL A 12 12.24 -3.25 -6.38
N ALA A 13 13.13 -4.04 -7.00
CA ALA A 13 14.47 -3.58 -7.40
C ALA A 13 14.44 -2.56 -8.54
N ASP A 14 13.45 -2.65 -9.43
CA ASP A 14 13.31 -1.81 -10.61
C ASP A 14 11.89 -1.22 -10.68
N ASP A 15 11.79 0.09 -10.92
CA ASP A 15 10.50 0.80 -10.91
C ASP A 15 9.68 0.55 -12.18
N ASP A 16 10.35 0.35 -13.31
CA ASP A 16 9.68 0.16 -14.61
C ASP A 16 9.05 -1.23 -14.74
N SER A 17 9.62 -2.24 -14.07
CA SER A 17 9.15 -3.63 -14.12
C SER A 17 8.50 -4.14 -12.83
N LEU A 18 8.27 -3.27 -11.83
CA LEU A 18 7.69 -3.65 -10.53
C LEU A 18 6.29 -4.30 -10.71
N PRO A 19 6.13 -5.62 -10.43
CA PRO A 19 4.85 -6.30 -10.53
C PRO A 19 3.98 -5.98 -9.31
N VAL A 20 3.17 -4.92 -9.40
CA VAL A 20 2.40 -4.37 -8.25
C VAL A 20 1.60 -5.44 -7.52
N THR A 21 0.88 -6.31 -8.25
CA THR A 21 0.04 -7.35 -7.64
C THR A 21 0.86 -8.37 -6.86
N GLU A 22 1.97 -8.85 -7.42
CA GLU A 22 2.86 -9.83 -6.77
C GLU A 22 3.60 -9.20 -5.58
N ALA A 23 4.10 -7.98 -5.73
CA ALA A 23 4.72 -7.23 -4.65
C ALA A 23 3.75 -6.98 -3.50
N ALA A 24 2.51 -6.55 -3.80
CA ALA A 24 1.46 -6.33 -2.81
C ALA A 24 1.03 -7.64 -2.11
N LEU A 25 0.96 -8.75 -2.85
CA LEU A 25 0.65 -10.06 -2.29
C LEU A 25 1.74 -10.56 -1.34
N SER A 26 3.02 -10.34 -1.68
CA SER A 26 4.17 -10.73 -0.85
C SER A 26 4.20 -10.06 0.55
N LEU A 27 3.50 -8.93 0.71
CA LEU A 27 3.34 -8.25 2.01
C LEU A 27 2.63 -9.13 3.05
N ALA A 28 1.83 -10.10 2.61
CA ALA A 28 1.11 -11.01 3.48
C ALA A 28 1.97 -12.16 4.01
N GLN A 29 3.16 -12.41 3.47
CA GLN A 29 3.99 -13.57 3.84
C GLN A 29 4.45 -13.55 5.31
N ASP A 30 4.53 -12.38 5.94
CA ASP A 30 4.82 -12.34 7.38
C ASP A 30 3.60 -12.82 8.18
N ALA A 31 2.41 -12.35 7.79
CA ALA A 31 1.13 -12.69 8.41
C ALA A 31 0.73 -14.15 8.18
N TYR A 32 1.06 -14.67 7.00
CA TYR A 32 0.69 -15.97 6.48
C TYR A 32 1.94 -16.70 5.96
N PRO A 33 2.71 -17.37 6.85
CA PRO A 33 3.95 -18.05 6.44
C PRO A 33 3.77 -19.15 5.41
N ASP A 34 2.59 -19.78 5.39
CA ASP A 34 2.22 -20.86 4.45
C ASP A 34 1.51 -20.35 3.19
N LEU A 35 1.57 -19.03 2.91
CA LEU A 35 0.94 -18.43 1.75
C LEU A 35 1.50 -18.99 0.44
N ASP A 36 0.63 -19.63 -0.35
CA ASP A 36 0.91 -19.99 -1.74
C ASP A 36 0.70 -18.76 -2.65
N LEU A 37 1.80 -18.04 -2.90
CA LEU A 37 1.80 -16.87 -3.78
C LEU A 37 1.35 -17.23 -5.20
N GLN A 38 1.91 -18.29 -5.75
CA GLN A 38 1.67 -18.68 -7.14
C GLN A 38 0.24 -19.18 -7.33
N GLY A 39 -0.28 -19.96 -6.38
CA GLY A 39 -1.69 -20.36 -6.38
C GLY A 39 -2.65 -19.16 -6.29
N THR A 40 -2.30 -18.14 -5.49
CA THR A 40 -3.13 -16.92 -5.37
C THR A 40 -3.11 -16.08 -6.66
N LEU A 41 -1.95 -15.92 -7.30
CA LEU A 41 -1.85 -15.25 -8.61
C LEU A 41 -2.62 -16.02 -9.69
N ALA A 42 -2.53 -17.35 -9.69
CA ALA A 42 -3.31 -18.19 -10.61
C ALA A 42 -4.84 -18.05 -10.37
N GLU A 43 -5.29 -17.83 -9.14
CA GLU A 43 -6.71 -17.53 -8.88
C GLU A 43 -7.13 -16.21 -9.55
N LEU A 44 -6.28 -15.18 -9.51
CA LEU A 44 -6.53 -13.90 -10.19
C LEU A 44 -6.59 -14.06 -11.71
N ASP A 45 -5.67 -14.83 -12.30
CA ASP A 45 -5.69 -15.16 -13.74
C ASP A 45 -6.98 -15.88 -14.14
N MET A 46 -7.46 -16.79 -13.29
CA MET A 46 -8.72 -17.50 -13.52
C MET A 46 -9.93 -16.56 -13.47
N LEU A 47 -9.93 -15.57 -12.56
CA LEU A 47 -10.96 -14.52 -12.52
C LEU A 47 -10.92 -13.63 -13.76
N ALA A 48 -9.73 -13.22 -14.19
CA ALA A 48 -9.55 -12.43 -15.40
C ALA A 48 -9.96 -13.18 -16.67
N ALA A 49 -9.62 -14.47 -16.79
CA ALA A 49 -10.06 -15.32 -17.89
C ALA A 49 -11.60 -15.51 -17.90
N ARG A 50 -12.22 -15.56 -16.72
CA ARG A 50 -13.69 -15.60 -16.60
C ARG A 50 -14.33 -14.28 -17.02
N LEU A 51 -13.74 -13.14 -16.66
CA LEU A 51 -14.18 -11.82 -17.11
C LEU A 51 -14.04 -11.68 -18.64
N ARG A 52 -12.87 -12.03 -19.19
CA ARG A 52 -12.57 -11.91 -20.63
C ARG A 52 -13.58 -12.68 -21.49
N ARG A 53 -13.98 -13.88 -21.09
CA ARG A 53 -14.97 -14.71 -21.81
C ARG A 53 -16.38 -14.10 -21.89
N ARG A 54 -16.67 -13.06 -21.11
CA ARG A 54 -17.98 -12.38 -21.09
C ARG A 54 -18.00 -11.12 -21.92
N LEU A 55 -16.83 -10.61 -22.28
CA LEU A 55 -16.73 -9.45 -23.13
C LEU A 55 -17.14 -9.86 -24.54
N ALA A 56 -17.97 -9.03 -25.18
CA ALA A 56 -18.18 -9.13 -26.61
C ALA A 56 -16.84 -8.85 -27.33
N ASP A 57 -16.60 -9.53 -28.45
CA ASP A 57 -15.35 -9.39 -29.20
C ASP A 57 -15.11 -7.93 -29.66
N ASP A 58 -16.18 -7.18 -29.88
CA ASP A 58 -16.21 -5.78 -30.31
C ASP A 58 -16.49 -4.79 -29.16
N ALA A 59 -16.43 -5.24 -27.89
CA ALA A 59 -16.68 -4.38 -26.75
C ALA A 59 -15.69 -3.20 -26.73
N ASP A 60 -16.24 -1.99 -26.81
CA ASP A 60 -15.51 -0.74 -26.64
C ASP A 60 -15.02 -0.57 -25.20
N LEU A 61 -14.19 0.44 -24.96
CA LEU A 61 -13.55 0.59 -23.66
C LEU A 61 -14.58 0.86 -22.54
N LYS A 62 -15.66 1.60 -22.84
CA LYS A 62 -16.74 1.85 -21.88
C LYS A 62 -17.46 0.56 -21.52
N GLY A 63 -17.75 -0.30 -22.49
CA GLY A 63 -18.34 -1.63 -22.28
C GLY A 63 -17.45 -2.52 -21.42
N ARG A 64 -16.13 -2.50 -21.64
CA ARG A 64 -15.16 -3.25 -20.82
C ARG A 64 -15.14 -2.77 -19.37
N VAL A 65 -15.14 -1.45 -19.13
CA VAL A 65 -15.21 -0.87 -17.78
C VAL A 65 -16.53 -1.24 -17.10
N ALA A 66 -17.65 -1.15 -17.80
CA ALA A 66 -18.95 -1.53 -17.25
C ALA A 66 -18.99 -3.01 -16.86
N ALA A 67 -18.48 -3.90 -17.72
CA ALA A 67 -18.37 -5.33 -17.45
C ALA A 67 -17.43 -5.63 -16.27
N LEU A 68 -16.31 -4.92 -16.16
CA LEU A 68 -15.39 -5.03 -15.02
C LEU A 68 -16.05 -4.59 -13.72
N ASN A 69 -16.73 -3.44 -13.70
CA ASN A 69 -17.43 -2.95 -12.51
C ASN A 69 -18.53 -3.91 -12.06
N ASP A 70 -19.36 -4.40 -13.00
CA ASP A 70 -20.42 -5.35 -12.69
C ASP A 70 -19.83 -6.67 -12.13
N PHE A 71 -18.78 -7.18 -12.77
CA PHE A 71 -18.11 -8.40 -12.31
C PHE A 71 -17.46 -8.22 -10.93
N PHE A 72 -16.68 -7.17 -10.73
CA PHE A 72 -15.89 -6.96 -9.52
C PHE A 72 -16.79 -6.64 -8.31
N PHE A 73 -17.66 -5.65 -8.44
CA PHE A 73 -18.45 -5.14 -7.31
C PHE A 73 -19.73 -5.92 -7.07
N ARG A 74 -20.44 -6.35 -8.13
CA ARG A 74 -21.73 -7.02 -7.97
C ARG A 74 -21.61 -8.53 -7.91
N GLU A 75 -20.90 -9.14 -8.85
CA GLU A 75 -20.83 -10.59 -8.90
C GLU A 75 -19.84 -11.18 -7.88
N LEU A 76 -18.61 -10.68 -7.86
CA LEU A 76 -17.62 -11.12 -6.90
C LEU A 76 -17.86 -10.52 -5.51
N GLY A 77 -18.66 -9.45 -5.43
CA GLY A 77 -19.07 -8.84 -4.16
C GLY A 77 -17.95 -8.11 -3.42
N PHE A 78 -16.89 -7.70 -4.12
CA PHE A 78 -15.83 -6.92 -3.52
C PHE A 78 -16.35 -5.57 -3.03
N ALA A 79 -16.07 -5.26 -1.77
CA ALA A 79 -16.48 -3.99 -1.17
C ALA A 79 -15.57 -3.62 0.01
N CYS A 80 -15.63 -2.36 0.42
CA CYS A 80 -14.94 -1.92 1.63
C CYS A 80 -15.46 -2.64 2.88
N ASN A 81 -14.57 -2.90 3.84
CA ASN A 81 -14.93 -3.36 5.17
C ASN A 81 -15.16 -2.19 6.13
N HIS A 82 -16.35 -1.61 6.11
CA HIS A 82 -16.69 -0.49 7.01
C HIS A 82 -16.85 -0.91 8.48
N ASN A 83 -17.11 -2.19 8.75
CA ASN A 83 -17.37 -2.67 10.11
C ASN A 83 -16.10 -2.82 10.93
N ASP A 84 -14.98 -3.17 10.27
CA ASP A 84 -13.68 -3.29 10.91
C ASP A 84 -12.60 -2.80 9.93
N TYR A 85 -12.57 -1.48 9.71
CA TYR A 85 -11.70 -0.86 8.70
C TYR A 85 -10.21 -1.12 8.97
N TYR A 86 -9.82 -1.19 10.24
CA TYR A 86 -8.43 -1.35 10.67
C TYR A 86 -8.02 -2.83 10.88
N ASP A 87 -8.84 -3.80 10.48
CA ASP A 87 -8.40 -5.20 10.36
C ASP A 87 -7.23 -5.27 9.35
N PRO A 88 -6.02 -5.73 9.74
CA PRO A 88 -4.88 -5.85 8.83
C PRO A 88 -5.17 -6.74 7.61
N ASP A 89 -6.10 -7.69 7.73
CA ASP A 89 -6.50 -8.54 6.61
C ASP A 89 -7.23 -7.79 5.50
N ASN A 90 -7.75 -6.59 5.77
CA ASN A 90 -8.25 -5.73 4.71
C ASN A 90 -7.12 -5.21 3.80
N SER A 91 -5.85 -5.28 4.22
CA SER A 91 -4.69 -4.86 3.42
C SER A 91 -3.94 -6.04 2.76
N HIS A 92 -4.16 -7.27 3.23
CA HIS A 92 -3.49 -8.47 2.72
C HIS A 92 -4.27 -9.09 1.55
N LEU A 93 -3.71 -9.04 0.33
CA LEU A 93 -4.45 -9.42 -0.89
C LEU A 93 -5.00 -10.85 -0.87
N ASN A 94 -4.29 -11.81 -0.28
CA ASN A 94 -4.78 -13.18 -0.10
C ASN A 94 -6.07 -13.23 0.74
N ALA A 95 -6.15 -12.43 1.80
CA ALA A 95 -7.32 -12.35 2.66
C ALA A 95 -8.46 -11.56 1.99
N VAL A 96 -8.14 -10.45 1.31
CA VAL A 96 -9.10 -9.65 0.54
C VAL A 96 -9.74 -10.48 -0.57
N LEU A 97 -8.94 -11.25 -1.33
CA LEU A 97 -9.41 -12.13 -2.39
C LEU A 97 -10.39 -13.17 -1.85
N LYS A 98 -10.10 -13.77 -0.70
CA LYS A 98 -10.96 -14.78 -0.07
C LYS A 98 -12.24 -14.18 0.52
N ARG A 99 -12.12 -13.07 1.26
CA ARG A 99 -13.23 -12.46 2.03
C ARG A 99 -14.09 -11.53 1.19
N ARG A 100 -13.58 -11.09 0.03
CA ARG A 100 -14.16 -10.04 -0.83
C ARG A 100 -14.35 -8.72 -0.07
N ARG A 101 -13.50 -8.47 0.93
CA ARG A 101 -13.53 -7.30 1.81
C ARG A 101 -12.13 -6.73 1.95
N GLY A 102 -11.99 -5.43 1.74
CA GLY A 102 -10.70 -4.74 1.80
C GLY A 102 -10.83 -3.25 2.12
N ILE A 103 -9.73 -2.52 1.93
CA ILE A 103 -9.68 -1.05 1.96
C ILE A 103 -9.48 -0.49 0.54
N PRO A 104 -9.64 0.82 0.30
CA PRO A 104 -9.56 1.39 -1.05
C PRO A 104 -8.33 0.93 -1.86
N ILE A 105 -7.13 0.97 -1.28
CA ILE A 105 -5.90 0.62 -2.00
C ILE A 105 -5.79 -0.87 -2.35
N SER A 106 -6.20 -1.78 -1.45
CA SER A 106 -6.12 -3.22 -1.72
C SER A 106 -7.16 -3.64 -2.75
N LEU A 107 -8.36 -3.04 -2.71
CA LEU A 107 -9.40 -3.23 -3.72
C LEU A 107 -8.94 -2.70 -5.08
N SER A 108 -8.29 -1.53 -5.10
CA SER A 108 -7.71 -0.99 -6.32
C SER A 108 -6.68 -1.90 -6.94
N VAL A 109 -5.76 -2.51 -6.18
CA VAL A 109 -4.75 -3.42 -6.75
C VAL A 109 -5.42 -4.60 -7.47
N LEU A 110 -6.42 -5.23 -6.84
CA LEU A 110 -7.17 -6.33 -7.48
C LEU A 110 -7.95 -5.86 -8.70
N TYR A 111 -8.52 -4.65 -8.66
CA TYR A 111 -9.23 -4.07 -9.80
C TYR A 111 -8.28 -3.79 -10.97
N LEU A 112 -7.11 -3.20 -10.70
CA LEU A 112 -6.09 -2.88 -11.69
C LEU A 112 -5.57 -4.13 -12.39
N GLU A 113 -5.33 -5.20 -11.64
CA GLU A 113 -4.93 -6.51 -12.19
C GLU A 113 -5.96 -7.00 -13.23
N LEU A 114 -7.24 -7.03 -12.87
CA LEU A 114 -8.28 -7.47 -13.80
C LEU A 114 -8.45 -6.51 -14.99
N ALA A 115 -8.32 -5.20 -14.76
CA ALA A 115 -8.41 -4.16 -15.78
C ALA A 115 -7.31 -4.33 -16.84
N GLU A 116 -6.07 -4.53 -16.42
CA GLU A 116 -4.94 -4.75 -17.31
C GLU A 116 -5.16 -5.96 -18.21
N GLN A 117 -5.62 -7.08 -17.64
CA GLN A 117 -5.85 -8.31 -18.38
C GLN A 117 -6.96 -8.17 -19.45
N ILE A 118 -7.87 -7.20 -19.34
CA ILE A 118 -8.90 -6.94 -20.37
C ILE A 118 -8.60 -5.69 -21.21
N GLY A 119 -7.41 -5.11 -21.07
CA GLY A 119 -6.97 -3.94 -21.83
C GLY A 119 -7.69 -2.66 -21.45
N VAL A 120 -8.13 -2.53 -20.19
CA VAL A 120 -8.65 -1.26 -19.63
C VAL A 120 -7.48 -0.45 -19.08
N PRO A 121 -7.21 0.77 -19.57
CA PRO A 121 -6.10 1.61 -19.12
C PRO A 121 -6.48 2.30 -17.79
N ALA A 122 -6.51 1.51 -16.72
CA ALA A 122 -6.75 1.97 -15.37
C ALA A 122 -5.43 2.25 -14.65
N ARG A 123 -5.45 3.24 -13.75
CA ARG A 123 -4.34 3.62 -12.86
C ARG A 123 -4.86 3.95 -11.47
N GLY A 124 -4.09 3.61 -10.43
CA GLY A 124 -4.36 4.07 -9.07
C GLY A 124 -3.98 5.54 -8.90
N VAL A 125 -4.70 6.26 -8.06
CA VAL A 125 -4.45 7.69 -7.77
C VAL A 125 -4.42 7.89 -6.26
N SER A 126 -3.31 8.47 -5.77
CA SER A 126 -3.20 8.90 -4.39
C SER A 126 -3.91 10.23 -4.20
N PHE A 127 -5.11 10.17 -3.64
CA PHE A 127 -5.92 11.36 -3.34
C PHE A 127 -5.84 11.69 -1.84
N PRO A 128 -5.91 12.95 -1.40
CA PRO A 128 -5.93 13.29 0.03
C PRO A 128 -7.04 12.53 0.76
N GLY A 129 -6.69 11.77 1.80
CA GLY A 129 -7.64 10.92 2.54
C GLY A 129 -8.12 9.65 1.83
N HIS A 130 -7.90 9.52 0.52
CA HIS A 130 -8.53 8.48 -0.31
C HIS A 130 -7.54 7.80 -1.27
N PHE A 131 -7.96 6.71 -1.88
CA PHE A 131 -7.23 6.11 -3.00
C PHE A 131 -8.27 5.82 -4.07
N LEU A 132 -8.05 6.35 -5.28
CA LEU A 132 -9.03 6.33 -6.36
C LEU A 132 -8.49 5.53 -7.54
N LEU A 133 -9.38 5.18 -8.46
CA LEU A 133 -9.04 4.62 -9.76
C LEU A 133 -9.30 5.67 -10.84
N ARG A 134 -8.37 5.83 -11.77
CA ARG A 134 -8.54 6.65 -12.98
C ARG A 134 -8.50 5.74 -14.20
N VAL A 135 -9.54 5.77 -15.01
CA VAL A 135 -9.61 5.05 -16.28
C VAL A 135 -9.61 6.05 -17.42
N THR A 136 -8.63 5.96 -18.32
CA THR A 136 -8.53 6.88 -19.46
C THR A 136 -9.41 6.40 -20.62
N LEU A 137 -10.46 7.15 -20.95
CA LEU A 137 -11.36 6.87 -22.07
C LEU A 137 -11.13 7.87 -23.22
N PRO A 138 -11.60 7.57 -24.45
CA PRO A 138 -11.48 8.51 -25.58
C PRO A 138 -12.11 9.88 -25.33
N ASP A 139 -13.18 9.93 -24.55
CA ASP A 139 -13.95 11.16 -24.27
C ASP A 139 -13.55 11.85 -22.96
N GLY A 140 -12.54 11.32 -22.25
CA GLY A 140 -12.07 11.85 -20.97
C GLY A 140 -11.74 10.78 -19.93
N ASP A 141 -11.15 11.20 -18.82
CA ASP A 141 -10.86 10.31 -17.70
C ASP A 141 -12.13 10.05 -16.87
N LEU A 142 -12.30 8.79 -16.47
CA LEU A 142 -13.31 8.36 -15.52
C LEU A 142 -12.64 8.11 -14.17
N ILE A 143 -13.12 8.78 -13.11
CA ILE A 143 -12.64 8.54 -11.74
C ILE A 143 -13.62 7.63 -11.02
N ILE A 144 -13.13 6.55 -10.44
CA ILE A 144 -13.93 5.51 -9.78
C ILE A 144 -13.48 5.38 -8.32
N ASP A 145 -14.46 5.35 -7.42
CA ASP A 145 -14.25 4.95 -6.03
C ASP A 145 -14.10 3.42 -5.95
N PRO A 146 -12.92 2.89 -5.56
CA PRO A 146 -12.67 1.45 -5.51
C PRO A 146 -13.43 0.73 -4.38
N THR A 147 -14.13 1.45 -3.51
CA THR A 147 -14.91 0.84 -2.42
C THR A 147 -16.26 0.30 -2.87
N ASN A 148 -16.81 0.85 -3.95
CA ASN A 148 -18.18 0.59 -4.40
C ASN A 148 -18.36 0.63 -5.94
N GLY A 149 -17.36 1.07 -6.70
CA GLY A 149 -17.42 1.17 -8.16
C GLY A 149 -18.18 2.39 -8.69
N HIS A 150 -18.52 3.34 -7.82
CA HIS A 150 -19.19 4.59 -8.16
C HIS A 150 -18.24 5.51 -8.93
N SER A 151 -18.75 6.11 -10.00
CA SER A 151 -18.02 7.08 -10.79
C SER A 151 -18.17 8.45 -10.15
N LEU A 152 -17.05 9.04 -9.73
CA LEU A 152 -17.04 10.32 -9.02
C LEU A 152 -17.13 11.49 -10.01
N SER A 153 -18.06 12.40 -9.72
CA SER A 153 -18.12 13.72 -10.33
C SER A 153 -17.06 14.66 -9.74
N GLU A 154 -16.80 15.75 -10.46
CA GLU A 154 -15.90 16.80 -9.97
C GLU A 154 -16.35 17.39 -8.63
N ALA A 155 -17.65 17.64 -8.47
CA ALA A 155 -18.21 18.16 -7.23
C ALA A 155 -17.95 17.21 -6.05
N GLU A 156 -18.17 15.91 -6.22
CA GLU A 156 -17.88 14.91 -5.18
C GLU A 156 -16.39 14.88 -4.82
N MET A 157 -15.49 14.96 -5.81
CA MET A 157 -14.04 15.02 -5.54
C MET A 157 -13.64 16.29 -4.79
N VAL A 158 -14.27 17.44 -5.09
CA VAL A 158 -14.03 18.69 -4.36
C VAL A 158 -14.52 18.59 -2.91
N GLU A 159 -15.69 18.01 -2.69
CA GLU A 159 -16.22 17.75 -1.33
C GLU A 159 -15.27 16.85 -0.52
N MET A 160 -14.68 15.83 -1.15
CA MET A 160 -13.67 14.97 -0.51
C MET A 160 -12.40 15.70 -0.08
N LEU A 161 -12.09 16.87 -0.68
CA LEU A 161 -10.92 17.68 -0.33
C LEU A 161 -11.16 18.65 0.83
N GLU A 162 -12.41 18.99 1.14
CA GLU A 162 -12.75 19.98 2.17
C GLU A 162 -12.06 19.73 3.53
N PRO A 163 -11.91 18.48 4.02
CA PRO A 163 -11.22 18.22 5.29
C PRO A 163 -9.71 18.47 5.24
N TYR A 164 -9.11 18.46 4.05
CA TYR A 164 -7.66 18.47 3.84
C TYR A 164 -7.13 19.80 3.31
N VAL A 165 -8.01 20.65 2.76
CA VAL A 165 -7.66 21.96 2.21
C VAL A 165 -8.22 23.06 3.10
N ALA A 166 -7.35 23.82 3.76
CA ALA A 166 -7.77 25.02 4.50
C ALA A 166 -8.24 26.09 3.49
N ARG A 167 -9.54 26.10 3.14
CA ARG A 167 -10.25 27.10 2.30
C ARG A 167 -9.33 27.86 1.33
N ALA A 168 -8.66 27.15 0.43
CA ALA A 168 -7.93 27.79 -0.67
C ALA A 168 -8.94 28.10 -1.79
N ALA A 169 -9.64 29.21 -1.65
CA ALA A 169 -10.50 29.73 -2.70
C ALA A 169 -9.64 30.20 -3.88
N GLY A 170 -9.78 29.59 -5.05
CA GLY A 170 -9.43 30.26 -6.31
C GLY A 170 -8.80 29.43 -7.44
N ALA A 171 -8.38 28.18 -7.22
CA ALA A 171 -7.77 27.37 -8.29
C ALA A 171 -8.06 25.87 -8.13
N VAL A 172 -9.34 25.52 -7.96
CA VAL A 172 -9.78 24.16 -7.66
C VAL A 172 -9.47 23.20 -8.83
N ASP A 173 -9.70 23.61 -10.09
CA ASP A 173 -9.51 22.75 -11.26
C ASP A 173 -8.04 22.36 -11.51
N SER A 174 -7.11 23.32 -11.38
CA SER A 174 -5.68 23.06 -11.58
C SER A 174 -5.09 22.24 -10.42
N ALA A 175 -5.55 22.49 -9.19
CA ALA A 175 -5.21 21.68 -8.03
C ALA A 175 -5.74 20.25 -8.18
N LEU A 176 -6.99 20.08 -8.61
CA LEU A 176 -7.61 18.76 -8.79
C LEU A 176 -6.87 17.94 -9.86
N ARG A 177 -6.50 18.55 -10.99
CA ARG A 177 -5.71 17.87 -12.02
C ARG A 177 -4.35 17.38 -11.49
N ALA A 178 -3.71 18.16 -10.63
CA ALA A 178 -2.45 17.75 -9.99
C ALA A 178 -2.66 16.59 -8.99
N LEU A 179 -3.80 16.57 -8.30
CA LEU A 179 -4.17 15.50 -7.35
C LEU A 179 -4.63 14.20 -8.04
N LEU A 180 -4.99 14.27 -9.33
CA LEU A 180 -5.41 13.12 -10.15
C LEU A 180 -4.29 12.50 -10.98
N GLN A 181 -3.02 12.80 -10.66
CA GLN A 181 -1.89 12.12 -11.28
C GLN A 181 -1.83 10.64 -10.83
N PRO A 182 -1.46 9.72 -11.73
CA PRO A 182 -1.29 8.31 -11.38
C PRO A 182 -0.25 8.16 -10.28
N ALA A 183 -0.55 7.33 -9.29
CA ALA A 183 0.45 6.85 -8.36
C ALA A 183 1.41 5.90 -9.10
N THR A 184 2.69 6.01 -8.80
CA THR A 184 3.70 5.05 -9.26
C THR A 184 3.49 3.70 -8.57
N SER A 185 4.00 2.63 -9.18
CA SER A 185 3.98 1.28 -8.58
C SER A 185 4.58 1.28 -7.16
N ARG A 186 5.71 1.97 -6.96
CA ARG A 186 6.37 2.11 -5.66
C ARG A 186 5.51 2.85 -4.64
N GLU A 187 4.83 3.92 -5.05
CA GLU A 187 3.91 4.66 -4.17
C GLU A 187 2.73 3.81 -3.70
N ILE A 188 2.19 2.94 -4.57
CA ILE A 188 1.12 2.00 -4.21
C ILE A 188 1.60 1.06 -3.10
N ILE A 189 2.74 0.39 -3.29
CA ILE A 189 3.29 -0.54 -2.29
C ILE A 189 3.63 0.20 -0.98
N ALA A 190 4.22 1.39 -1.07
CA ALA A 190 4.55 2.21 0.10
C ALA A 190 3.30 2.57 0.91
N ARG A 191 2.20 2.93 0.24
CA ARG A 191 0.94 3.27 0.90
C ARG A 191 0.29 2.04 1.54
N MET A 192 0.35 0.86 0.91
CA MET A 192 -0.11 -0.38 1.54
C MET A 192 0.69 -0.73 2.80
N LEU A 193 2.02 -0.63 2.74
CA LEU A 193 2.89 -0.84 3.90
C LEU A 193 2.62 0.17 5.02
N ARG A 194 2.40 1.45 4.69
CA ARG A 194 2.08 2.50 5.67
C ARG A 194 0.74 2.26 6.36
N ASN A 195 -0.27 1.74 5.65
CA ASN A 195 -1.52 1.33 6.28
C ASN A 195 -1.28 0.23 7.32
N LEU A 196 -0.50 -0.81 6.98
CA LEU A 196 -0.11 -1.87 7.92
C LEU A 196 0.73 -1.33 9.09
N LYS A 197 1.65 -0.39 8.83
CA LYS A 197 2.46 0.30 9.86
C LYS A 197 1.55 0.98 10.88
N THR A 198 0.57 1.76 10.43
CA THR A 198 -0.41 2.42 11.31
C THR A 198 -1.19 1.42 12.15
N ILE A 199 -1.72 0.35 11.53
CA ILE A 199 -2.51 -0.68 12.23
C ILE A 199 -1.66 -1.37 13.30
N TYR A 200 -0.45 -1.83 12.96
CA TYR A 200 0.40 -2.57 13.89
C TYR A 200 1.04 -1.69 14.97
N LEU A 201 1.24 -0.41 14.69
CA LEU A 201 1.65 0.55 15.71
C LEU A 201 0.52 0.79 16.73
N GLN A 202 -0.70 1.06 16.26
CA GLN A 202 -1.87 1.28 17.14
C GLN A 202 -2.23 0.05 17.98
N THR A 203 -2.00 -1.16 17.45
CA THR A 203 -2.28 -2.42 18.14
C THR A 203 -1.06 -3.01 18.87
N GLU A 204 0.05 -2.26 18.91
CA GLU A 204 1.31 -2.66 19.55
C GLU A 204 1.84 -4.04 19.14
N ARG A 205 1.59 -4.45 17.89
CA ARG A 205 2.06 -5.72 17.34
C ARG A 205 3.50 -5.58 16.83
N TRP A 206 4.44 -5.40 17.74
CA TRP A 206 5.82 -5.01 17.42
C TRP A 206 6.55 -5.95 16.45
N GLN A 207 6.38 -7.28 16.54
CA GLN A 207 6.98 -8.20 15.56
C GLN A 207 6.42 -7.99 14.15
N ARG A 208 5.12 -7.70 14.03
CA ARG A 208 4.48 -7.39 12.73
C ARG A 208 4.95 -6.04 12.20
N LEU A 209 5.02 -5.04 13.07
CA LEU A 209 5.53 -3.72 12.73
C LEU A 209 6.97 -3.78 12.23
N LEU A 210 7.85 -4.54 12.89
CA LEU A 210 9.23 -4.71 12.43
C LEU A 210 9.31 -5.28 11.01
N ALA A 211 8.50 -6.29 10.70
CA ALA A 211 8.48 -6.89 9.36
C ALA A 211 7.99 -5.90 8.27
N VAL A 212 7.03 -5.05 8.61
CA VAL A 212 6.59 -3.93 7.75
C VAL A 212 7.72 -2.91 7.57
N GLN A 213 8.41 -2.53 8.64
CA GLN A 213 9.50 -1.56 8.59
C GLN A 213 10.71 -2.05 7.78
N GLN A 214 11.03 -3.34 7.88
CA GLN A 214 12.07 -3.95 7.05
C GLN A 214 11.76 -3.79 5.56
N ARG A 215 10.50 -3.98 5.15
CA ARG A 215 10.07 -3.75 3.77
C ARG A 215 10.04 -2.28 3.39
N LEU A 216 9.64 -1.38 4.29
CA LEU A 216 9.67 0.06 4.02
C LEU A 216 11.10 0.56 3.77
N VAL A 217 12.09 0.11 4.56
CA VAL A 217 13.49 0.46 4.33
C VAL A 217 14.01 -0.11 2.99
N ILE A 218 13.61 -1.32 2.61
CA ILE A 218 13.96 -1.89 1.29
C ILE A 218 13.31 -1.08 0.16
N LEU A 219 12.04 -0.72 0.30
CA LEU A 219 11.28 -0.01 -0.72
C LEU A 219 11.70 1.45 -0.86
N LEU A 220 12.10 2.10 0.23
CA LEU A 220 12.33 3.54 0.33
C LEU A 220 13.69 3.81 1.00
N PRO A 221 14.82 3.38 0.39
CA PRO A 221 16.13 3.44 1.05
C PRO A 221 16.60 4.86 1.38
N GLU A 222 16.09 5.87 0.66
CA GLU A 222 16.42 7.28 0.88
C GLU A 222 15.58 7.94 1.99
N GLN A 223 14.51 7.27 2.46
CA GLN A 223 13.66 7.79 3.52
C GLN A 223 14.18 7.35 4.89
N LEU A 224 15.14 8.12 5.40
CA LEU A 224 15.81 7.86 6.68
C LEU A 224 14.86 7.75 7.88
N ASP A 225 13.67 8.36 7.81
CA ASP A 225 12.64 8.22 8.84
C ASP A 225 12.15 6.76 8.96
N GLU A 226 12.14 5.98 7.88
CA GLU A 226 11.83 4.54 7.93
C GLU A 226 12.97 3.74 8.57
N VAL A 227 14.23 4.15 8.39
CA VAL A 227 15.40 3.56 9.08
C VAL A 227 15.30 3.83 10.58
N ARG A 228 15.05 5.08 10.98
CA ARG A 228 14.82 5.47 12.37
C ARG A 228 13.71 4.63 13.01
N ASP A 229 12.56 4.54 12.35
CA ASP A 229 11.40 3.84 12.91
C ASP A 229 11.63 2.32 12.98
N ARG A 230 12.44 1.74 12.09
CA ARG A 230 12.90 0.35 12.19
C ARG A 230 13.83 0.16 13.38
N GLY A 231 14.74 1.11 13.63
CA GLY A 231 15.59 1.15 14.82
C GLY A 231 14.78 1.14 16.12
N PHE A 232 13.72 1.96 16.20
CA PHE A 232 12.78 1.94 17.33
C PHE A 232 12.05 0.59 17.47
N ALA A 233 11.60 0.00 16.36
CA ALA A 233 10.96 -1.31 16.38
C ALA A 233 11.92 -2.42 16.85
N TYR A 234 13.19 -2.39 16.44
CA TYR A 234 14.24 -3.28 16.95
C TYR A 234 14.46 -3.09 18.46
N ALA A 235 14.59 -1.82 18.91
CA ALA A 235 14.80 -1.49 20.32
C ALA A 235 13.67 -2.03 21.20
N ARG A 236 12.42 -1.90 20.74
CA ARG A 236 11.21 -2.35 21.44
C ARG A 236 11.10 -3.88 21.55
N LEU A 237 11.78 -4.60 20.67
CA LEU A 237 11.88 -6.06 20.63
C LEU A 237 13.21 -6.59 21.20
N ASP A 238 13.98 -5.73 21.86
CA ASP A 238 15.27 -6.06 22.49
C ASP A 238 16.36 -6.53 21.52
N TYR A 239 16.22 -6.21 20.23
CA TYR A 239 17.28 -6.41 19.24
C TYR A 239 18.28 -5.25 19.30
N LEU A 240 19.09 -5.23 20.35
CA LEU A 240 19.91 -4.05 20.74
C LEU A 240 20.88 -3.60 19.64
N ARG A 241 21.63 -4.52 19.05
CA ARG A 241 22.64 -4.19 18.03
C ARG A 241 22.03 -3.56 16.76
N PRO A 242 21.07 -4.21 16.06
CA PRO A 242 20.47 -3.59 14.88
C PRO A 242 19.67 -2.32 15.21
N ALA A 243 19.13 -2.20 16.44
CA ALA A 243 18.53 -0.94 16.88
C ALA A 243 19.55 0.20 16.93
N LEU A 244 20.71 -0.03 17.54
CA LEU A 244 21.79 0.96 17.59
C LEU A 244 22.29 1.32 16.20
N GLU A 245 22.54 0.33 15.35
CA GLU A 245 23.01 0.55 13.97
C GLU A 245 22.06 1.49 13.19
N ASP A 246 20.76 1.23 13.22
CA ASP A 246 19.75 2.04 12.52
C ASP A 246 19.64 3.46 13.10
N LEU A 247 19.61 3.60 14.44
CA LEU A 247 19.44 4.91 15.09
C LEU A 247 20.70 5.78 15.00
N GLU A 248 21.90 5.19 15.07
CA GLU A 248 23.17 5.89 14.85
C GLU A 248 23.32 6.33 13.39
N GLN A 249 22.92 5.50 12.43
CA GLN A 249 22.86 5.89 11.02
C GLN A 249 21.95 7.11 10.83
N TYR A 250 20.74 7.08 11.40
CA TYR A 250 19.81 8.21 11.32
C TYR A 250 20.40 9.50 11.85
N LEU A 251 20.99 9.48 13.05
CA LEU A 251 21.62 10.66 13.66
C LEU A 251 22.84 11.15 12.88
N GLY A 252 23.60 10.25 12.27
CA GLY A 252 24.75 10.61 11.44
C GLY A 252 24.34 11.38 10.18
N GLU A 253 23.23 10.98 9.54
CA GLU A 253 22.72 11.60 8.31
C GLU A 253 21.80 12.81 8.58
N ARG A 254 21.12 12.84 9.74
CA ARG A 254 20.22 13.93 10.15
C ARG A 254 20.48 14.40 11.59
N PRO A 255 21.63 15.03 11.87
CA PRO A 255 21.98 15.47 13.22
C PRO A 255 21.07 16.59 13.75
N ASP A 256 20.52 17.42 12.87
CA ASP A 256 19.68 18.57 13.22
C ASP A 256 18.17 18.27 13.12
N ALA A 257 17.76 17.00 13.12
CA ALA A 257 16.34 16.63 13.08
C ALA A 257 15.61 17.08 14.36
N ASP A 258 14.35 17.48 14.24
CA ASP A 258 13.53 17.94 15.36
C ASP A 258 13.41 16.90 16.49
N ASP A 259 13.54 15.61 16.16
CA ASP A 259 13.48 14.48 17.09
C ASP A 259 14.86 13.91 17.47
N ALA A 260 15.97 14.53 17.04
CA ALA A 260 17.33 14.03 17.27
C ALA A 260 17.62 13.78 18.76
N THR A 261 17.20 14.68 19.66
CA THR A 261 17.37 14.52 21.11
C THR A 261 16.67 13.26 21.66
N VAL A 262 15.51 12.90 21.10
CA VAL A 262 14.77 11.69 21.50
C VAL A 262 15.55 10.46 21.05
N VAL A 263 16.06 10.47 19.81
CA VAL A 263 16.85 9.37 19.24
C VAL A 263 18.17 9.19 20.01
N GLU A 264 18.89 10.26 20.35
CA GLU A 264 20.12 10.23 21.13
C GLU A 264 19.92 9.62 22.53
N SER A 265 18.81 9.97 23.19
CA SER A 265 18.44 9.37 24.47
C SER A 265 18.24 7.86 24.33
N GLN A 266 17.54 7.41 23.28
CA GLN A 266 17.33 5.98 23.03
C GLN A 266 18.66 5.25 22.76
N VAL A 267 19.55 5.84 21.96
CA VAL A 267 20.90 5.28 21.68
C VAL A 267 21.70 5.14 22.97
N THR A 268 21.66 6.15 23.84
CA THR A 268 22.36 6.11 25.14
C THR A 268 21.85 4.98 26.03
N GLU A 269 20.52 4.82 26.12
CA GLU A 269 19.91 3.72 26.87
C GLU A 269 20.32 2.35 26.32
N LEU A 270 20.25 2.17 25.00
CA LEU A 270 20.61 0.91 24.34
C LEU A 270 22.08 0.54 24.58
N ARG A 271 23.01 1.51 24.54
CA ARG A 271 24.43 1.27 24.85
C ARG A 271 24.64 0.81 26.30
N GLN A 272 23.94 1.43 27.26
CA GLN A 272 24.01 1.02 28.66
C GLN A 272 23.48 -0.41 28.87
N ARG A 273 22.39 -0.77 28.18
CA ARG A 273 21.83 -2.12 28.23
C ARG A 273 22.80 -3.16 27.66
N MET A 274 23.42 -2.88 26.51
CA MET A 274 24.42 -3.78 25.91
C MET A 274 25.65 -4.02 26.78
N GLN A 275 26.07 -3.01 27.56
CA GLN A 275 27.20 -3.17 28.49
C GLN A 275 26.86 -4.13 29.64
N ARG A 276 25.63 -4.07 30.16
CA ARG A 276 25.17 -4.96 31.23
C ARG A 276 25.02 -6.40 30.77
N ASP A 277 24.46 -6.62 29.57
CA ASP A 277 24.28 -7.96 29.01
C ASP A 277 25.61 -8.66 28.64
N GLY A 278 26.72 -7.93 28.57
CA GLY A 278 28.06 -8.48 28.32
C GLY A 278 28.84 -8.83 29.59
N GLU A 279 28.32 -8.50 30.77
CA GLU A 279 28.95 -8.77 32.08
C GLU A 279 28.38 -10.03 32.78
N ASP A 280 27.24 -10.56 32.30
CA ASP A 280 26.60 -11.81 32.74
C ASP A 280 26.95 -13.02 31.85
#